data_AF-C8W6L1-F1
#
_entry.id   AF-C8W6L1-F1
#
_cell.length_a   1.000
_cell.length_b   1.000
_cell.length_c   1.000
_cell.angle_alpha   90.00
_cell.angle_beta   90.00
_cell.angle_gamma   90.00
#
_symmetry.space_group_name_H-M   'P 1'
#
loop_
_entity.id
_entity.type
_entity.pdbx_description
1 polymer ?
#
loop_
_entity_poly.entity_id
_entity_poly.type
_entity_poly.pdbx_seq_one_letter_code
_entity_poly.pdbx_strand_id
1 'polypeptide(L)'
;MVRKAIYITIALIIASTMLFYLSQFRFNMIWGKPVGIVEDLKSMVVKYDPNVSSTFKKPYNKLKNELLYARLTNTVEGQTEHTIIIIRNKDCLINIVREFDKLKSTVPQEYNPAEYKLSDFKFYNLTIWREGKSVTYVFGQNDSDYYEGSTAWRTKNGNMVLRKMPEKLIRLIMEPSTKK
;
A
#
# COMPACT_ATOMS: atom_id res chain seq x y z
N MET A 1 -48.96 -18.11 -24.67
CA MET A 1 -48.28 -17.90 -23.37
C MET A 1 -46.90 -18.55 -23.28
N VAL A 2 -46.71 -19.78 -23.81
CA VAL A 2 -45.45 -20.55 -23.71
C VAL A 2 -44.20 -19.84 -24.26
N ARG A 3 -44.30 -19.15 -25.41
CA ARG A 3 -43.15 -18.43 -26.01
C ARG A 3 -42.62 -17.30 -25.12
N LYS A 4 -43.50 -16.55 -24.44
CA LYS A 4 -43.10 -15.47 -23.52
C LYS A 4 -42.36 -16.04 -22.29
N ALA A 5 -42.81 -17.18 -21.78
CA ALA A 5 -42.13 -17.86 -20.68
C ALA A 5 -40.72 -18.32 -21.07
N ILE A 6 -40.53 -18.88 -22.27
CA ILE A 6 -39.23 -19.31 -22.78
C ILE A 6 -38.25 -18.13 -22.89
N TYR A 7 -38.69 -16.97 -23.41
CA TYR A 7 -37.83 -15.79 -23.50
C TYR A 7 -37.42 -15.25 -22.12
N ILE A 8 -38.33 -15.28 -21.13
CA ILE A 8 -38.02 -14.88 -19.76
C ILE A 8 -37.01 -15.83 -19.12
N THR A 9 -37.16 -17.14 -19.32
CA THR A 9 -36.23 -18.14 -18.79
C THR A 9 -34.83 -18.00 -19.40
N ILE A 10 -34.74 -17.79 -20.72
CA ILE A 10 -33.44 -17.56 -21.39
C ILE A 10 -32.79 -16.26 -20.88
N ALA A 11 -33.57 -15.17 -20.72
CA ALA A 11 -33.06 -13.91 -20.20
C ALA A 11 -32.52 -14.05 -18.76
N LEU A 12 -33.19 -14.83 -17.90
CA LEU A 12 -32.74 -15.12 -16.54
C LEU A 12 -31.44 -15.93 -16.51
N ILE A 13 -31.28 -16.91 -17.40
CA ILE A 13 -30.04 -17.71 -17.51
C ILE A 13 -28.87 -16.83 -17.97
N ILE A 14 -29.09 -15.97 -18.97
CA ILE A 14 -28.06 -15.04 -19.46
C ILE A 14 -27.69 -14.02 -18.36
N ALA A 15 -28.68 -13.46 -17.67
CA ALA A 15 -28.42 -12.53 -16.57
C ALA A 15 -27.64 -13.19 -15.42
N SER A 16 -27.99 -14.43 -15.05
CA SER A 16 -27.31 -15.21 -14.01
C SER A 16 -25.86 -15.51 -14.36
N THR A 17 -25.61 -15.95 -15.60
CA THR A 17 -24.25 -16.23 -16.08
C THR A 17 -23.40 -14.96 -16.19
N MET A 18 -23.97 -13.84 -16.65
CA MET A 18 -23.28 -12.54 -16.62
C MET A 18 -22.92 -12.11 -15.20
N LEU A 19 -23.83 -12.27 -14.24
CA LEU A 19 -23.60 -11.92 -12.84
C LEU A 19 -22.49 -12.77 -12.22
N PHE A 20 -22.45 -14.07 -12.56
CA PHE A 20 -21.39 -14.98 -12.13
C PHE A 20 -20.03 -14.62 -12.75
N TYR A 21 -19.97 -14.28 -14.04
CA TYR A 21 -18.72 -13.82 -14.66
C TYR A 21 -18.24 -12.48 -14.08
N LEU A 22 -19.16 -11.54 -13.81
CA LEU A 22 -18.83 -10.27 -13.17
C LEU A 22 -18.34 -10.46 -11.73
N SER A 23 -18.88 -11.43 -10.98
CA SER A 23 -18.42 -11.74 -9.63
C SER A 23 -17.04 -12.39 -9.64
N GLN A 24 -16.76 -13.34 -10.55
CA GLN A 24 -15.44 -13.94 -10.74
C GLN A 24 -14.40 -12.92 -11.23
N PHE A 25 -14.79 -12.00 -12.12
CA PHE A 25 -13.91 -10.93 -12.59
C PHE A 25 -13.57 -9.94 -11.47
N ARG A 26 -14.54 -9.58 -10.62
CA ARG A 26 -14.27 -8.78 -9.40
C ARG A 26 -13.44 -9.54 -8.38
N PHE A 27 -13.67 -10.85 -8.23
CA PHE A 27 -12.85 -11.70 -7.35
C PHE A 27 -11.40 -11.73 -7.84
N ASN A 28 -11.15 -11.91 -9.14
CA ASN A 28 -9.81 -11.86 -9.72
C ASN A 28 -9.19 -10.46 -9.81
N MET A 29 -9.97 -9.38 -9.69
CA MET A 29 -9.43 -8.01 -9.62
C MET A 29 -9.10 -7.58 -8.19
N ILE A 30 -9.75 -8.18 -7.18
CA ILE A 30 -9.54 -7.94 -5.74
C ILE A 30 -8.54 -8.96 -5.14
N TRP A 31 -8.50 -10.18 -5.67
CA TRP A 31 -7.62 -11.30 -5.27
C TRP A 31 -6.69 -11.79 -6.37
N GLY A 32 -6.64 -11.09 -7.51
CA GLY A 32 -5.62 -11.36 -8.50
C GLY A 32 -4.28 -11.22 -7.83
N LYS A 33 -3.56 -12.34 -7.67
CA LYS A 33 -2.13 -12.34 -7.34
C LYS A 33 -1.55 -11.24 -8.22
N PRO A 34 -0.98 -10.17 -7.63
CA PRO A 34 -0.60 -9.03 -8.42
C PRO A 34 0.34 -9.52 -9.52
N VAL A 35 -0.10 -9.38 -10.77
CA VAL A 35 0.71 -9.74 -11.92
C VAL A 35 1.96 -8.88 -11.79
N GLY A 36 3.11 -9.55 -11.68
CA GLY A 36 4.35 -8.89 -11.28
C GLY A 36 4.63 -7.70 -12.19
N ILE A 37 4.69 -6.50 -11.62
CA ILE A 37 5.05 -5.32 -12.39
C ILE A 37 6.55 -5.41 -12.62
N VAL A 38 6.94 -5.75 -13.85
CA VAL A 38 8.34 -5.77 -14.27
C VAL A 38 8.86 -4.33 -14.31
N GLU A 39 9.56 -3.92 -13.27
CA GLU A 39 10.16 -2.59 -13.18
C GLU A 39 11.69 -2.65 -13.23
N ASP A 40 12.31 -1.68 -13.89
CA ASP A 40 13.78 -1.55 -13.92
C ASP A 40 14.28 -0.99 -12.58
N LEU A 41 15.00 -1.82 -11.82
CA LEU A 41 15.58 -1.45 -10.52
C LEU A 41 16.48 -0.21 -10.60
N LYS A 42 17.17 0.01 -11.72
CA LYS A 42 18.00 1.22 -11.89
C LYS A 42 17.13 2.48 -11.99
N SER A 43 15.97 2.36 -12.62
CA SER A 43 14.98 3.44 -12.71
C SER A 43 14.25 3.72 -11.39
N MET A 44 14.23 2.77 -10.45
CA MET A 44 13.65 2.93 -9.11
C MET A 44 14.51 3.78 -8.16
N VAL A 45 15.73 4.14 -8.54
CA VAL A 45 16.63 4.94 -7.70
C VAL A 45 16.17 6.39 -7.69
N VAL A 46 15.38 6.76 -6.67
CA VAL A 46 14.98 8.14 -6.45
C VAL A 46 16.12 8.89 -5.76
N LYS A 47 16.75 9.88 -6.39
CA LYS A 47 17.77 10.69 -5.70
C LYS A 47 17.14 11.44 -4.52
N TYR A 48 17.68 11.25 -3.31
CA TYR A 48 17.22 11.96 -2.11
C TYR A 48 17.69 13.41 -2.08
N ASP A 49 16.78 14.31 -1.74
CA ASP A 49 17.09 15.69 -1.37
C ASP A 49 16.61 15.90 0.09
N PRO A 50 17.49 16.27 1.03
CA PRO A 50 17.10 16.47 2.43
C PRO A 50 16.15 17.65 2.65
N ASN A 51 16.03 18.56 1.69
CA ASN A 51 15.24 19.79 1.82
C ASN A 51 13.85 19.68 1.18
N VAL A 52 13.65 18.73 0.27
CA VAL A 52 12.45 18.61 -0.56
C VAL A 52 11.87 17.21 -0.47
N SER A 53 10.56 17.12 -0.26
CA SER A 53 9.88 15.83 -0.29
C SER A 53 9.82 15.27 -1.70
N SER A 54 10.35 14.07 -1.90
CA SER A 54 10.25 13.36 -3.17
C SER A 54 8.83 12.87 -3.44
N THR A 55 8.06 12.56 -2.39
CA THR A 55 6.64 12.20 -2.46
C THR A 55 5.75 13.37 -2.85
N PHE A 56 5.94 14.55 -2.26
CA PHE A 56 5.04 15.69 -2.44
C PHE A 56 5.58 16.79 -3.35
N LYS A 57 6.83 16.66 -3.81
CA LYS A 57 7.56 17.62 -4.66
C LYS A 57 7.55 19.05 -4.10
N LYS A 58 7.71 19.18 -2.78
CA LYS A 58 7.70 20.47 -2.05
C LYS A 58 8.70 20.48 -0.90
N PRO A 59 9.22 21.65 -0.50
CA PRO A 59 10.01 21.80 0.71
C PRO A 59 9.29 21.33 1.99
N TYR A 60 10.02 20.69 2.91
CA TYR A 60 9.43 20.15 4.14
C TYR A 60 8.82 21.23 5.05
N ASN A 61 9.41 22.42 5.11
CA ASN A 61 8.86 23.53 5.89
C ASN A 61 7.47 23.97 5.39
N LYS A 62 7.24 23.98 4.08
CA LYS A 62 5.93 24.29 3.47
C LYS A 62 4.92 23.18 3.75
N LEU A 63 5.36 21.92 3.72
CA LEU A 63 4.50 20.77 4.01
C LEU A 63 3.95 20.78 5.44
N LYS A 64 4.67 21.35 6.43
CA LYS A 64 4.25 21.33 7.84
C LYS A 64 2.82 21.83 8.04
N ASN A 65 2.48 22.89 7.31
CA ASN A 65 1.20 23.57 7.43
C ASN A 65 0.09 22.85 6.65
N GLU A 66 0.44 22.10 5.59
CA GLU A 66 -0.52 21.40 4.72
C GLU A 66 -0.90 20.01 5.25
N LEU A 67 -0.02 19.34 6.01
CA LEU A 67 -0.25 18.01 6.54
C LEU A 67 -1.35 18.06 7.59
N LEU A 68 -2.40 17.25 7.47
CA LEU A 68 -3.56 17.25 8.38
C LEU A 68 -3.38 16.20 9.48
N TYR A 69 -3.31 14.93 9.10
CA TYR A 69 -3.11 13.77 9.97
C TYR A 69 -2.64 12.56 9.15
N ALA A 70 -2.15 11.53 9.82
CA ALA A 70 -1.96 10.21 9.24
C ALA A 70 -2.85 9.19 9.93
N ARG A 71 -3.29 8.18 9.17
CA ARG A 71 -4.08 7.05 9.66
C ARG A 71 -3.37 5.77 9.27
N LEU A 72 -3.08 4.94 10.26
CA LEU A 72 -2.58 3.59 10.07
C LEU A 72 -3.77 2.63 10.10
N THR A 73 -3.93 1.85 9.04
CA THR A 73 -4.87 0.74 8.98
C THR A 73 -4.13 -0.57 8.74
N ASN A 74 -4.71 -1.69 9.16
CA ASN A 74 -4.31 -3.01 8.70
C ASN A 74 -5.42 -3.62 7.84
N THR A 75 -4.99 -4.41 6.86
CA THR A 75 -5.88 -5.30 6.13
C THR A 75 -5.62 -6.71 6.64
N VAL A 76 -6.56 -7.25 7.41
CA VAL A 76 -6.59 -8.69 7.70
C VAL A 76 -7.41 -9.32 6.57
N GLU A 77 -6.93 -10.42 5.98
CA GLU A 77 -7.60 -11.08 4.85
C GLU A 77 -9.11 -11.20 5.08
N GLY A 78 -9.89 -10.64 4.15
CA GLY A 78 -11.36 -10.72 4.15
C GLY A 78 -12.09 -9.76 5.11
N GLN A 79 -11.41 -8.87 5.83
CA GLN A 79 -12.04 -7.92 6.76
C GLN A 79 -11.94 -6.45 6.32
N THR A 80 -12.87 -5.64 6.85
CA THR A 80 -12.90 -4.18 6.70
C THR A 80 -11.61 -3.56 7.28
N GLU A 81 -11.05 -2.54 6.64
CA GLU A 81 -9.86 -1.84 7.13
C GLU A 81 -10.07 -1.35 8.58
N HIS A 82 -9.30 -1.90 9.52
CA HIS A 82 -9.35 -1.47 10.91
C HIS A 82 -8.35 -0.33 11.13
N THR A 83 -8.83 0.78 11.71
CA THR A 83 -7.93 1.87 12.11
C THR A 83 -7.20 1.48 13.39
N ILE A 84 -5.87 1.49 13.33
CA ILE A 84 -5.01 1.15 14.46
C ILE A 84 -4.58 2.43 15.17
N ILE A 85 -4.07 3.41 14.42
CA ILE A 85 -3.46 4.63 14.96
C ILE A 85 -3.87 5.84 14.11
N ILE A 86 -4.12 6.97 14.77
CA ILE A 86 -4.24 8.27 14.15
C ILE A 86 -3.15 9.19 14.70
N ILE A 87 -2.34 9.76 13.81
CA ILE A 87 -1.22 10.65 14.15
C ILE A 87 -1.57 12.07 13.70
N ARG A 88 -1.65 13.02 14.63
CA ARG A 88 -1.97 14.44 14.32
C ARG A 88 -0.81 15.42 14.53
N ASN A 89 0.24 14.99 15.23
CA ASN A 89 1.40 15.84 15.51
C ASN A 89 2.13 16.19 14.20
N LYS A 90 2.14 17.47 13.81
CA LYS A 90 2.69 17.93 12.52
C LYS A 90 4.18 17.65 12.35
N ASP A 91 4.96 17.78 13.43
CA ASP A 91 6.40 17.49 13.40
C ASP A 91 6.68 16.00 13.22
N CYS A 92 5.90 15.15 13.89
CA CYS A 92 5.93 13.70 13.67
C CYS A 92 5.58 13.36 12.22
N LEU A 93 4.51 13.95 11.67
CA LEU A 93 4.11 13.73 10.28
C LEU A 93 5.20 14.13 9.29
N ILE A 94 5.87 15.27 9.48
CA ILE A 94 7.02 15.65 8.64
C ILE A 94 8.14 14.61 8.73
N ASN A 95 8.45 14.15 9.93
CA ASN A 95 9.54 13.19 10.13
C ASN A 95 9.21 11.85 9.48
N ILE A 96 7.96 11.39 9.54
CA ILE A 96 7.49 10.21 8.82
C ILE A 96 7.72 10.38 7.31
N VAL A 97 7.26 11.50 6.73
CA VAL A 97 7.44 11.77 5.29
C VAL A 97 8.93 11.81 4.91
N ARG A 98 9.77 12.46 5.73
CA ARG A 98 11.22 12.52 5.52
C ARG A 98 11.87 11.14 5.51
N GLU A 99 11.55 10.31 6.49
CA GLU A 99 12.14 8.97 6.60
C GLU A 99 11.63 8.04 5.49
N PHE A 100 10.38 8.17 5.03
CA PHE A 100 9.91 7.48 3.82
C PHE A 100 10.61 7.98 2.55
N ASP A 101 10.79 9.28 2.37
CA ASP A 101 11.49 9.84 1.20
C ASP A 101 12.96 9.38 1.16
N LYS A 102 13.62 9.28 2.33
CA LYS A 102 14.95 8.64 2.46
C LYS A 102 14.89 7.17 2.10
N LEU A 103 13.93 6.42 2.65
CA LEU A 103 13.79 5.00 2.37
C LEU A 103 13.63 4.75 0.86
N LYS A 104 12.75 5.49 0.19
CA LYS A 104 12.52 5.39 -1.26
C LYS A 104 13.74 5.74 -2.12
N SER A 105 14.70 6.47 -1.56
CA SER A 105 15.97 6.74 -2.25
C SER A 105 16.98 5.61 -2.19
N THR A 106 16.76 4.65 -1.30
CA THR A 106 17.61 3.48 -1.20
C THR A 106 17.26 2.48 -2.30
N VAL A 107 18.29 1.78 -2.78
CA VAL A 107 18.12 0.68 -3.71
C VAL A 107 17.35 -0.42 -2.99
N PRO A 108 16.20 -0.86 -3.51
CA PRO A 108 15.44 -1.92 -2.86
C PRO A 108 16.17 -3.26 -2.97
N GLN A 109 15.92 -4.14 -2.01
CA GLN A 109 16.49 -5.48 -1.97
C GLN A 109 15.53 -6.47 -2.63
N GLU A 110 16.10 -7.43 -3.36
CA GLU A 110 15.34 -8.55 -3.93
C GLU A 110 15.21 -9.68 -2.90
N TYR A 111 13.99 -10.20 -2.76
CA TYR A 111 13.68 -11.33 -1.90
C TYR A 111 13.07 -12.46 -2.72
N ASN A 112 13.64 -13.66 -2.57
CA ASN A 112 13.14 -14.86 -3.22
C ASN A 112 11.76 -15.22 -2.61
N PRO A 113 10.68 -15.29 -3.40
CA PRO A 113 9.35 -15.61 -2.88
C PRO A 113 9.24 -17.05 -2.37
N ALA A 114 10.18 -17.94 -2.77
CA ALA A 114 10.27 -19.29 -2.23
C ALA A 114 10.74 -19.30 -0.75
N GLU A 115 11.51 -18.28 -0.36
CA GLU A 115 12.01 -18.10 1.02
C GLU A 115 11.05 -17.26 1.87
N TYR A 116 10.27 -16.37 1.23
CA TYR A 116 9.35 -15.47 1.90
C TYR A 116 7.92 -15.66 1.37
N LYS A 117 7.08 -16.38 2.12
CA LYS A 117 5.68 -16.52 1.76
C LYS A 117 4.92 -15.27 2.15
N LEU A 118 4.09 -14.78 1.24
CA LEU A 118 3.24 -13.61 1.45
C LEU A 118 2.25 -13.79 2.62
N SER A 119 1.85 -15.03 2.90
CA SER A 119 1.00 -15.38 4.04
C SER A 119 1.61 -14.99 5.39
N ASP A 120 2.93 -14.86 5.44
CA ASP A 120 3.66 -14.63 6.68
C ASP A 120 3.75 -13.13 7.00
N PHE A 121 3.34 -12.28 6.04
CA PHE A 121 3.34 -10.84 6.19
C PHE A 121 2.00 -10.31 6.71
N LYS A 122 2.08 -9.48 7.75
CA LYS A 122 0.96 -8.63 8.16
C LYS A 122 1.07 -7.28 7.46
N PHE A 123 0.08 -6.91 6.65
CA PHE A 123 0.11 -5.67 5.86
C PHE A 123 -0.56 -4.50 6.56
N TYR A 124 0.06 -3.34 6.37
CA TYR A 124 -0.35 -2.07 6.92
C TYR A 124 -0.40 -1.00 5.83
N ASN A 125 -1.39 -0.12 5.92
CA ASN A 125 -1.53 1.06 5.07
C ASN A 125 -1.44 2.30 5.96
N LEU A 126 -0.43 3.12 5.74
CA LEU A 126 -0.32 4.44 6.36
C LEU A 126 -0.72 5.51 5.36
N THR A 127 -1.93 6.06 5.52
CA THR A 127 -2.42 7.16 4.69
C THR A 127 -2.16 8.50 5.39
N ILE A 128 -1.35 9.35 4.76
CA ILE A 128 -1.09 10.72 5.21
C ILE A 128 -1.97 11.68 4.39
N TRP A 129 -2.83 12.42 5.08
CA TRP A 129 -3.71 13.42 4.50
C TRP A 129 -3.07 14.80 4.53
N ARG A 130 -3.21 15.51 3.42
CA ARG A 130 -2.96 16.95 3.28
C ARG A 130 -4.19 17.63 2.71
N GLU A 131 -4.23 18.95 2.71
CA GLU A 131 -5.33 19.70 2.08
C GLU A 131 -5.60 19.21 0.64
N GLY A 132 -6.79 18.64 0.44
CA GLY A 132 -7.29 18.16 -0.86
C GLY A 132 -6.66 16.89 -1.44
N LYS A 133 -5.65 16.27 -0.82
CA LYS A 133 -4.97 15.05 -1.34
C LYS A 133 -4.48 14.13 -0.22
N SER A 134 -4.23 12.87 -0.52
CA SER A 134 -3.59 11.92 0.40
C SER A 134 -2.51 11.11 -0.30
N VAL A 135 -1.58 10.57 0.48
CA VAL A 135 -0.60 9.59 0.03
C VAL A 135 -0.65 8.40 0.97
N THR A 136 -0.75 7.20 0.42
CA THR A 136 -0.72 5.95 1.17
C THR A 136 0.61 5.24 0.96
N TYR A 137 1.24 4.85 2.07
CA TYR A 137 2.40 3.96 2.10
C TYR A 137 1.93 2.58 2.52
N VAL A 138 2.33 1.57 1.75
CA VAL A 138 2.06 0.16 2.06
C VAL A 138 3.34 -0.46 2.59
N PHE A 139 3.23 -1.16 3.72
CA PHE A 139 4.35 -1.91 4.27
C PHE A 139 3.87 -3.18 4.97
N GLY A 140 4.72 -4.19 4.96
CA GLY A 140 4.45 -5.48 5.60
C GLY A 140 5.37 -5.70 6.80
N GLN A 141 4.85 -6.38 7.82
CA GLN A 141 5.63 -6.90 8.93
C GLN A 141 5.85 -8.40 8.74
N ASN A 142 7.09 -8.85 8.85
CA ASN A 142 7.44 -10.26 8.97
C ASN A 142 8.32 -10.42 10.21
N ASP A 143 7.92 -11.29 11.14
CA ASP A 143 8.49 -11.37 12.48
C ASP A 143 8.57 -10.00 13.19
N SER A 144 9.78 -9.55 13.52
CA SER A 144 10.07 -8.25 14.15
C SER A 144 10.49 -7.16 13.15
N ASP A 145 10.61 -7.50 11.87
CA ASP A 145 11.09 -6.60 10.83
C ASP A 145 9.92 -6.05 10.00
N TYR A 146 10.11 -4.83 9.49
CA TYR A 146 9.14 -4.12 8.67
C TYR A 146 9.75 -3.74 7.33
N TYR A 147 8.93 -3.83 6.28
CA TYR A 147 9.37 -3.67 4.91
C TYR A 147 8.40 -2.79 4.12
N GLU A 148 8.91 -1.68 3.58
CA GLU A 148 8.18 -0.84 2.62
C GLU A 148 8.23 -1.49 1.24
N GLY A 149 7.09 -1.46 0.57
CA GLY A 149 6.92 -2.05 -0.75
C GLY A 149 5.57 -2.71 -0.89
N SER A 150 5.17 -2.91 -2.14
CA SER A 150 3.99 -3.68 -2.47
C SER A 150 4.40 -5.08 -2.92
N THR A 151 3.59 -6.08 -2.57
CA THR A 151 3.70 -7.45 -3.09
C THR A 151 3.57 -7.54 -4.61
N ALA A 152 3.09 -6.45 -5.23
CA ALA A 152 3.00 -6.23 -6.66
C ALA A 152 4.31 -5.81 -7.34
N TRP A 153 5.30 -5.32 -6.58
CA TRP A 153 6.60 -4.92 -7.11
C TRP A 153 7.48 -6.16 -7.23
N ARG A 154 7.65 -6.63 -8.47
CA ARG A 154 8.32 -7.89 -8.78
C ARG A 154 9.41 -7.68 -9.82
N THR A 155 10.55 -8.34 -9.68
CA THR A 155 11.54 -8.34 -10.76
C THR A 155 11.08 -9.24 -11.91
N LYS A 156 11.81 -9.22 -13.03
CA LYS A 156 11.59 -10.16 -14.16
C LYS A 156 11.57 -11.63 -13.73
N ASN A 157 12.29 -11.96 -12.67
CA ASN A 157 12.40 -13.31 -12.13
C ASN A 157 11.28 -13.64 -11.12
N GLY A 158 10.33 -12.72 -10.89
CA GLY A 158 9.25 -12.90 -9.92
C GLY A 158 9.64 -12.62 -8.46
N ASN A 159 10.87 -12.18 -8.20
CA ASN A 159 11.33 -11.83 -6.85
C ASN A 159 10.57 -10.62 -6.30
N MET A 160 10.27 -10.61 -5.01
CA MET A 160 9.71 -9.43 -4.34
C MET A 160 10.78 -8.36 -4.21
N VAL A 161 10.38 -7.10 -4.37
CA VAL A 161 11.26 -5.95 -4.21
C VAL A 161 10.81 -5.16 -2.99
N LEU A 162 11.60 -5.22 -1.92
CA LEU A 162 11.25 -4.65 -0.61
C LEU A 162 12.37 -3.75 -0.09
N ARG A 163 12.02 -2.76 0.72
CA ARG A 163 12.96 -1.92 1.47
C ARG A 163 12.76 -2.12 2.95
N LYS A 164 13.77 -2.66 3.65
CA LYS A 164 13.71 -2.77 5.11
C LYS A 164 13.56 -1.38 5.73
N MET A 165 12.51 -1.19 6.50
CA MET A 165 12.22 0.07 7.15
C MET A 165 13.16 0.26 8.34
N PRO A 166 13.77 1.45 8.52
CA PRO A 166 14.62 1.72 9.67
C PRO A 166 13.77 1.80 10.95
N GLU A 167 14.31 1.34 12.08
CA GLU A 167 13.62 1.36 13.39
C GLU A 167 13.05 2.74 13.74
N LYS A 168 13.77 3.81 13.39
CA LYS A 168 13.33 5.18 13.60
C LYS A 168 11.97 5.46 12.94
N LEU A 169 11.78 4.99 11.70
CA LEU A 169 10.52 5.17 10.98
C LEU A 169 9.40 4.35 11.63
N ILE A 170 9.70 3.13 12.09
CA ILE A 170 8.73 2.28 12.79
C ILE A 170 8.28 2.92 14.10
N ARG A 171 9.20 3.43 14.91
CA ARG A 171 8.85 4.13 16.16
C ARG A 171 7.98 5.36 15.91
N LEU A 172 8.27 6.14 14.86
CA LEU A 172 7.44 7.30 14.50
C LEU A 172 5.99 6.93 14.15
N ILE A 173 5.76 5.73 13.61
CA ILE A 173 4.44 5.26 13.16
C ILE A 173 3.69 4.51 14.26
N MET A 174 4.36 3.54 14.90
CA MET A 174 3.76 2.59 15.84
C MET A 174 3.72 3.11 17.28
N GLU A 175 4.65 4.00 17.63
CA GLU A 175 4.77 4.59 18.96
C GLU A 175 4.85 6.12 18.84
N PRO A 176 3.84 6.77 18.21
CA PRO A 176 3.87 8.21 18.01
C PRO A 176 3.91 8.88 19.38
N SER A 177 5.05 9.51 19.71
CA SER A 177 5.29 10.16 21.00
C SER A 177 4.07 11.01 21.40
N THR A 178 3.38 10.58 22.46
CA THR A 178 2.27 11.29 23.09
C THR A 178 2.78 12.45 23.94
N LYS A 179 3.59 13.34 23.37
CA LYS A 179 3.87 14.61 24.04
C LYS A 179 2.67 15.52 23.84
N LYS A 180 1.89 15.61 24.92
CA LYS A 180 0.79 16.55 25.19
C LYS A 180 1.17 17.98 24.88
#